data_AF-A0A377VU53-F1
#
_entry.id   AF-A0A377VU53-F1
#
_cell.length_a   1.000
_cell.length_b   1.000
_cell.length_c   1.000
_cell.angle_alpha   90.00
_cell.angle_beta   90.00
_cell.angle_gamma   90.00
#
_symmetry.space_group_name_H-M   'P 1'
#
loop_
_entity.id
_entity.type
_entity.pdbx_description
1 polymer ?
#
loop_
_entity_poly.entity_id
_entity_poly.type
_entity_poly.pdbx_seq_one_letter_code
_entity_poly.pdbx_strand_id
1 'polypeptide(L)' 'MSMTGILNRGMQRYIADSNSALLGLQPEDWLEMATPVNIPGTSTEYPNWRRKLSRHPGADVCR' A
#
# COMPACT_ATOMS: atom_id res chain seq x y z
N MET A 1 6.07 16.60 -8.53
CA MET A 1 6.97 15.44 -8.45
C MET A 1 6.11 14.18 -8.43
N SER A 2 6.46 13.16 -9.21
CA SER A 2 5.76 11.86 -9.18
C SER A 2 6.41 10.95 -8.14
N MET A 3 5.62 10.07 -7.50
CA MET A 3 6.18 8.94 -6.76
C MET A 3 6.96 8.05 -7.74
N THR A 4 8.14 7.57 -7.33
CA THR A 4 8.97 6.63 -8.11
C THR A 4 9.21 5.37 -7.29
N GLY A 5 9.46 4.24 -7.95
CA GLY A 5 9.82 3.00 -7.25
C GLY A 5 11.09 3.11 -6.40
N ILE A 6 12.01 4.03 -6.75
CA ILE A 6 13.20 4.31 -5.92
C ILE A 6 12.79 4.98 -4.61
N LEU A 7 11.93 6.01 -4.68
CA LEU A 7 11.46 6.73 -3.50
C LEU A 7 10.60 5.82 -2.60
N ASN A 8 9.66 5.06 -3.19
CA ASN A 8 8.83 4.10 -2.47
C ASN A 8 9.68 3.09 -1.68
N ARG A 9 10.67 2.46 -2.33
CA ARG A 9 11.61 1.54 -1.67
C ARG A 9 12.45 2.24 -0.61
N GLY A 10 12.90 3.47 -0.87
CA GLY A 10 13.68 4.27 0.07
C GLY A 10 12.93 4.52 1.38
N MET A 11 11.66 4.89 1.30
CA MET A 11 10.81 5.10 2.48
C MET A 11 10.61 3.81 3.28
N GLN A 12 10.34 2.68 2.61
CA GLN A 12 10.18 1.39 3.29
C GLN A 12 11.48 0.93 3.98
N ARG A 13 12.64 1.12 3.34
CA ARG A 13 13.95 0.81 3.95
C ARG A 13 14.23 1.68 5.16
N TYR A 14 13.94 2.97 5.08
CA TYR A 14 14.17 3.89 6.19
C TYR A 14 13.48 3.45 7.49
N ILE A 15 12.22 3.02 7.41
CA ILE A 15 11.50 2.50 8.58
C ILE A 15 11.95 1.08 8.98
N ALA A 16 12.36 0.26 8.01
CA ALA A 16 12.88 -1.09 8.27
C ALA A 16 14.23 -1.09 9.00
N ASP A 17 15.04 -0.05 8.78
CA ASP A 17 16.34 0.14 9.44
C ASP A 17 16.20 0.80 10.83
N SER A 18 14.98 1.07 11.29
CA SER A 18 14.74 1.67 12.62
C SER A 18 14.94 0.66 13.76
N ASN A 19 15.10 1.17 14.99
CA ASN A 19 15.19 0.33 16.19
C ASN A 19 13.82 -0.17 16.71
N SER A 20 12.78 -0.13 15.88
CA SER A 20 11.44 -0.61 16.25
C SER A 20 11.42 -2.14 16.26
N ALA A 21 10.87 -2.75 17.31
CA ALA A 21 10.84 -4.22 17.43
C ALA A 21 9.93 -4.91 16.39
N LEU A 22 8.93 -4.19 15.88
CA LEU A 22 7.99 -4.68 14.87
C LEU A 22 7.85 -3.66 13.74
N LEU A 23 7.73 -4.17 12.52
CA LEU A 23 7.48 -3.39 11.31
C LEU A 23 6.16 -3.86 10.67
N GLY A 24 5.23 -2.93 10.47
CA GLY A 24 4.03 -3.15 9.66
C GLY A 24 4.19 -2.53 8.27
N LEU A 25 3.94 -3.32 7.23
CA LEU A 25 3.97 -2.86 5.84
C LEU A 25 2.59 -3.02 5.21
N GLN A 26 2.17 -2.02 4.45
CA GLN A 26 0.91 -2.05 3.71
C GLN A 26 1.16 -2.64 2.31
N PRO A 27 0.45 -3.70 1.89
CA PRO A 27 0.59 -4.28 0.55
C PRO A 27 0.29 -3.29 -0.58
N GLU A 28 -0.52 -2.26 -0.31
CA GLU A 28 -0.78 -1.15 -1.22
C GLU A 28 0.48 -0.45 -1.71
N ASP A 29 1.50 -0.30 -0.85
CA ASP A 29 2.75 0.37 -1.19
C ASP A 29 3.62 -0.50 -2.11
N TRP A 30 3.52 -1.82 -2.03
CA TRP A 30 4.19 -2.74 -2.97
C TRP A 30 3.56 -2.71 -4.35
N LEU A 31 2.26 -2.44 -4.39
CA LEU A 31 1.44 -2.39 -5.60
C LEU A 31 1.29 -0.97 -6.15
N GLU A 32 2.00 0.00 -5.58
CA GLU A 32 1.98 1.43 -5.95
C GLU A 32 0.55 2.00 -6.06
N MET A 33 -0.34 1.59 -5.15
CA MET A 33 -1.76 1.96 -5.19
C MET A 33 -1.99 3.37 -4.63
N ALA A 34 -2.56 4.26 -5.46
CA ALA A 34 -2.79 5.65 -5.08
C ALA A 34 -4.09 5.89 -4.27
N THR A 35 -5.08 4.99 -4.35
CA THR A 35 -6.40 5.22 -3.75
C THR A 35 -6.52 4.62 -2.34
N PRO A 36 -7.07 5.38 -1.38
CA PRO A 36 -7.21 4.91 0.00
C PRO A 36 -8.31 3.85 0.13
N VAL A 37 -8.20 2.99 1.15
CA VAL A 37 -9.29 2.07 1.51
C VAL A 37 -10.40 2.77 2.31
N ASN A 38 -10.08 3.87 2.98
CA ASN A 38 -10.99 4.62 3.84
C ASN A 38 -10.61 6.11 3.88
N ILE A 39 -11.62 6.99 3.86
CA ILE A 39 -11.50 8.43 4.12
C ILE A 39 -12.32 8.76 5.37
N PRO A 40 -11.68 9.06 6.52
CA PRO A 40 -12.39 9.38 7.76
C PRO A 40 -13.39 10.54 7.60
N GLY A 41 -14.53 10.44 8.26
CA GLY A 41 -15.58 11.47 8.22
C GLY A 41 -16.49 11.44 7.00
N THR A 42 -16.42 10.38 6.17
CA THR A 42 -17.31 10.19 5.01
C THR A 42 -18.23 8.99 5.19
N SER A 43 -19.40 9.03 4.54
CA SER A 43 -20.38 7.95 4.48
C SER A 43 -20.67 7.57 3.03
N THR A 44 -21.44 8.40 2.31
CA THR A 44 -21.84 8.13 0.92
C THR A 44 -20.94 8.80 -0.11
N GLU A 45 -20.03 9.68 0.34
CA GLU A 45 -19.12 10.45 -0.51
C GLU A 45 -17.96 9.60 -1.05
N TYR A 46 -17.59 8.54 -0.33
CA TYR A 46 -16.52 7.63 -0.72
C TYR A 46 -16.92 6.17 -0.49
N PRO A 47 -16.57 5.23 -1.39
CA PRO A 47 -16.82 3.81 -1.19
C PRO A 47 -15.84 3.19 -0.18
N ASN A 48 -15.90 3.66 1.07
CA ASN A 48 -15.07 3.17 2.17
C ASN A 48 -15.19 1.64 2.32
N TRP A 49 -14.08 1.00 2.67
CA TRP A 49 -13.98 -0.44 2.99
C TRP A 49 -14.30 -1.39 1.84
N ARG A 50 -14.31 -0.89 0.59
CA ARG A 50 -14.66 -1.67 -0.60
C ARG A 50 -13.52 -1.85 -1.60
N ARG A 51 -12.46 -1.04 -1.51
CA ARG A 51 -11.35 -1.03 -2.48
C ARG A 51 -10.42 -2.23 -2.28
N LYS A 52 -10.41 -3.16 -3.24
CA LYS A 52 -9.52 -4.34 -3.29
C LYS A 52 -8.11 -3.96 -3.74
N LEU A 53 -7.13 -4.81 -3.42
CA LEU A 53 -5.77 -4.72 -3.97
C LEU A 53 -5.78 -4.90 -5.50
N SER A 54 -4.83 -4.26 -6.19
CA SER A 54 -4.75 -4.27 -7.66
C SER A 54 -4.27 -5.60 -8.26
N ARG A 55 -3.71 -6.50 -7.44
CA ARG A 55 -3.26 -7.83 -7.85
C ARG A 55 -3.77 -8.89 -6.88
N HIS A 56 -4.15 -10.04 -7.42
CA HIS A 56 -4.51 -11.21 -6.63
C HIS A 56 -3.26 -12.02 -6.25
N PRO A 57 -3.12 -12.45 -4.99
CA PRO A 57 -2.09 -13.42 -4.60
C PRO A 57 -2.28 -14.72 -5.40
N GLY A 58 -1.23 -15.19 -6.07
CA GLY A 58 -1.23 -16.48 -6.78
C GLY A 58 -1.71 -16.46 -8.24
N ALA A 59 -2.03 -15.30 -8.83
CA ALA A 59 -2.37 -15.21 -10.25
C ALA A 59 -1.23 -15.61 -11.20
N ASP A 60 0.01 -15.65 -10.71
CA ASP A 60 1.21 -15.97 -11.49
C ASP A 60 1.71 -17.41 -11.30
N VAL A 61 1.06 -18.24 -10.47
CA VAL A 61 1.51 -19.62 -10.19
C VAL A 61 1.16 -20.60 -11.34
N CYS A 62 0.27 -20.19 -12.25
CA CYS A 62 -0.07 -20.96 -13.47
C CYS A 62 0.62 -20.41 -14.74
N ARG A 63 1.87 -19.95 -14.63
CA ARG A 63 2.76 -19.71 -15.78
C ARG A 63 4.06 -20.49 -15.63
#